data_AF-A0A842SF21-F1
#
_entry.id   AF-A0A842SF21-F1
#
_cell.length_a   1.000
_cell.length_b   1.000
_cell.length_c   1.000
_cell.angle_alpha   90.00
_cell.angle_beta   90.00
_cell.angle_gamma   90.00
#
_symmetry.space_group_name_H-M   'P 1'
#
loop_
_entity.id
_entity.type
_entity.pdbx_description
1 polymer ?
#
loop_
_entity_poly.entity_id
_entity_poly.type
_entity_poly.pdbx_seq_one_letter_code
_entity_poly.pdbx_strand_id
1 'polypeptide(L)'
;MGFIIYPVQCETMSDNVINKRRKMLDGIKNLTEMEEKDRLEYVKSIKIHLAYIGQSLAGWGKWINNPEIMATFTRNELEEIESNLSDLTEDFIKNDIETMKVAQQKGLKFQAREKKENINFII
;
A
#
# COMPACT_ATOMS: atom_id res chain seq x y z
N MET A 1 -8.00 23.98 4.78
CA MET A 1 -6.97 22.98 5.13
C MET A 1 -6.19 22.70 3.86
N GLY A 2 -4.94 23.16 3.78
CA GLY A 2 -4.11 22.97 2.58
C GLY A 2 -3.67 21.52 2.48
N PHE A 3 -4.02 20.86 1.38
CA PHE A 3 -3.40 19.60 1.01
C PHE A 3 -1.97 19.92 0.58
N ILE A 4 -0.98 19.31 1.25
CA ILE A 4 0.39 19.34 0.77
C ILE A 4 0.41 18.45 -0.47
N ILE A 5 0.27 19.08 -1.64
CA ILE A 5 0.56 18.44 -2.92
C ILE A 5 2.08 18.36 -2.98
N TYR A 6 2.62 17.18 -2.69
CA TYR A 6 4.00 16.89 -3.07
C TYR A 6 4.10 17.05 -4.60
N PRO A 7 5.10 17.77 -5.11
CA PRO A 7 5.26 17.94 -6.55
C PRO A 7 5.34 16.56 -7.21
N VAL A 8 4.35 16.26 -8.03
CA VAL A 8 4.29 15.01 -8.79
C VAL A 8 5.20 15.19 -9.99
N GLN A 9 6.45 14.75 -9.88
CA GLN A 9 7.25 14.46 -11.07
C GLN A 9 6.46 13.42 -11.88
N CYS A 10 6.05 13.79 -13.09
CA CYS A 10 5.48 12.89 -14.08
C CYS A 10 6.62 11.98 -14.57
N GLU A 11 6.87 10.88 -13.86
CA GLU A 11 7.66 9.79 -14.41
C GLU A 11 6.78 9.08 -15.44
N THR A 12 7.17 9.15 -16.71
CA THR A 12 6.59 8.33 -17.78
C THR A 12 6.58 6.87 -17.32
N MET A 13 5.58 6.10 -17.79
CA MET A 13 5.44 4.66 -17.56
C MET A 13 6.58 3.90 -18.27
N SER A 14 7.80 4.14 -17.80
CA SER A 14 9.06 3.77 -18.40
C SER A 14 9.59 2.51 -17.73
N ASP A 15 10.55 1.85 -18.37
CA ASP A 15 11.29 0.70 -17.84
C ASP A 15 11.81 0.94 -16.40
N ASN A 16 12.00 2.21 -16.00
CA ASN A 16 12.38 2.59 -14.64
C ASN A 16 11.34 2.20 -13.59
N VAL A 17 10.04 2.30 -13.87
CA VAL A 17 8.98 1.93 -12.91
C VAL A 17 8.97 0.42 -12.71
N ILE A 18 9.04 -0.35 -13.81
CA ILE A 18 9.10 -1.82 -13.77
C ILE A 18 10.36 -2.30 -13.05
N ASN A 19 11.52 -1.71 -13.38
CA ASN A 19 12.79 -2.04 -12.74
C ASN A 19 12.78 -1.72 -11.23
N LYS A 20 12.16 -0.61 -10.84
CA LYS A 20 11.95 -0.28 -9.42
C LYS A 20 11.10 -1.35 -8.72
N ARG A 21 10.04 -1.87 -9.36
CA ARG A 21 9.24 -2.96 -8.80
C ARG A 21 10.03 -4.27 -8.68
N ARG A 22 10.86 -4.60 -9.68
CA ARG A 22 11.77 -5.76 -9.61
C ARG A 22 12.72 -5.67 -8.42
N LYS A 23 13.36 -4.50 -8.22
CA LYS A 23 14.22 -4.26 -7.05
C LYS A 23 13.49 -4.40 -5.72
N MET A 24 12.22 -4.00 -5.65
CA MET A 24 11.40 -4.22 -4.45
C MET A 24 11.17 -5.72 -4.21
N LEU A 25 10.90 -6.51 -5.25
CA LEU A 25 10.76 -7.96 -5.14
C LEU A 25 12.06 -8.63 -4.66
N ASP A 26 13.21 -8.23 -5.20
CA ASP A 26 14.51 -8.73 -4.74
C ASP A 26 14.75 -8.37 -3.27
N GLY A 27 14.38 -7.14 -2.87
CA GLY A 27 14.43 -6.71 -1.47
C GLY A 27 13.55 -7.55 -0.55
N ILE A 28 12.36 -7.96 -0.99
CA ILE A 28 11.47 -8.84 -0.22
C ILE A 28 12.13 -10.21 -0.02
N LYS A 29 12.66 -10.83 -1.08
CA LYS A 29 13.33 -12.14 -1.00
C LYS A 29 14.47 -12.14 0.02
N ASN A 30 15.35 -11.13 -0.09
CA ASN A 30 16.46 -10.96 0.85
C ASN A 30 15.98 -10.79 2.29
N LEU A 31 14.85 -10.11 2.50
CA LEU A 31 14.27 -9.96 3.84
C LEU A 31 13.64 -11.24 4.35
N THR A 32 13.15 -12.15 3.50
CA THR A 32 12.51 -13.40 3.91
C THR A 32 13.50 -14.55 4.13
N GLU A 33 14.62 -14.57 3.41
CA GLU A 33 15.60 -15.66 3.40
C GLU A 33 16.64 -15.61 4.53
N MET A 34 16.64 -14.59 5.40
CA MET A 34 17.54 -14.55 6.57
C MET A 34 17.16 -15.64 7.58
N GLU A 35 18.06 -16.61 7.80
CA GLU A 35 17.85 -17.80 8.65
C GLU A 35 17.62 -17.50 10.13
N GLU A 36 18.24 -16.44 10.67
CA GLU A 36 18.06 -16.02 12.05
C GLU A 36 17.70 -14.53 12.10
N LYS A 37 16.54 -14.20 12.68
CA LYS A 37 16.09 -12.83 12.90
C LYS A 37 15.80 -12.60 14.37
N ASP A 38 16.38 -11.54 14.92
CA ASP A 38 15.96 -11.02 16.22
C ASP A 38 14.61 -10.27 16.13
N ARG A 39 14.01 -9.97 17.28
CA ARG A 39 12.72 -9.25 17.34
C ARG A 39 12.76 -7.90 16.62
N LEU A 40 13.86 -7.16 16.69
CA LEU A 40 14.00 -5.85 16.06
C LEU A 40 14.07 -6.00 14.53
N GLU A 41 14.72 -7.04 14.03
CA GLU A 41 14.80 -7.38 12.61
C GLU A 41 13.44 -7.75 12.05
N TYR A 42 12.61 -8.50 12.80
CA TYR A 42 11.21 -8.71 12.41
C TYR A 42 10.44 -7.39 12.29
N VAL A 43 10.56 -6.48 13.26
CA VAL A 43 9.88 -5.17 13.20
C VAL A 43 10.37 -4.34 12.01
N LYS A 44 11.67 -4.32 11.74
CA LYS A 44 12.24 -3.62 10.58
C LYS A 44 11.72 -4.22 9.27
N SER A 45 11.73 -5.54 9.16
CA SER A 45 11.22 -6.24 7.99
C SER A 45 9.75 -5.93 7.73
N ILE A 46 8.88 -5.98 8.75
CA ILE A 46 7.46 -5.61 8.65
C ILE A 46 7.31 -4.17 8.14
N LYS A 47 8.07 -3.21 8.70
CA LYS A 47 8.04 -1.81 8.24
C LYS A 47 8.41 -1.66 6.76
N ILE A 48 9.40 -2.41 6.29
CA ILE A 48 9.82 -2.36 4.87
C ILE A 48 8.74 -2.95 3.98
N HIS A 49 8.13 -4.08 4.35
CA HIS A 49 7.02 -4.67 3.59
C HIS A 49 5.85 -3.67 3.45
N LEU A 50 5.43 -3.03 4.55
CA LEU A 50 4.38 -2.01 4.51
C LEU A 50 4.76 -0.80 3.64
N ALA A 51 6.01 -0.36 3.70
CA ALA A 51 6.50 0.73 2.85
C ALA A 51 6.50 0.34 1.36
N TYR A 52 6.81 -0.90 1.02
CA TYR A 52 6.74 -1.40 -0.36
C TYR A 52 5.32 -1.53 -0.87
N ILE A 53 4.39 -2.02 -0.03
CA ILE A 53 2.95 -2.03 -0.34
C ILE A 53 2.46 -0.60 -0.60
N GLY A 54 2.77 0.33 0.30
CA GLY A 54 2.36 1.74 0.17
C GLY A 54 2.92 2.41 -1.10
N GLN A 55 4.19 2.19 -1.42
CA GLN A 55 4.78 2.65 -2.69
C GLN A 55 4.10 2.01 -3.90
N SER A 56 3.71 0.74 -3.78
CA SER A 56 3.00 0.06 -4.84
C SER A 56 1.66 0.70 -5.14
N LEU A 57 0.83 0.84 -4.10
CA LEU A 57 -0.49 1.44 -4.16
C LEU A 57 -0.45 2.89 -4.66
N ALA A 58 0.54 3.69 -4.21
CA ALA A 58 0.71 5.06 -4.71
C ALA A 58 0.98 5.09 -6.23
N GLY A 59 1.72 4.12 -6.76
CA GLY A 59 1.88 3.96 -8.20
C GLY A 59 0.56 3.58 -8.88
N TRP A 60 -0.19 2.64 -8.29
CA TRP A 60 -1.50 2.23 -8.80
C TRP A 60 -2.51 3.37 -8.88
N GLY A 61 -2.59 4.18 -7.82
CA GLY A 61 -3.46 5.35 -7.77
C GLY A 61 -3.12 6.42 -8.83
N LYS A 62 -1.89 6.48 -9.33
CA LYS A 62 -1.55 7.43 -10.40
C LYS A 62 -2.17 7.05 -11.74
N TRP A 63 -2.17 5.77 -12.09
CA TRP A 63 -2.63 5.34 -13.42
C TRP A 63 -4.14 5.06 -13.45
N ILE A 64 -4.73 4.53 -12.37
CA ILE A 64 -6.20 4.38 -12.24
C ILE A 64 -6.92 5.74 -12.37
N ASN A 65 -6.33 6.80 -11.83
CA ASN A 65 -6.91 8.14 -11.91
C ASN A 65 -6.59 8.87 -13.23
N ASN A 66 -5.90 8.22 -14.17
CA ASN A 66 -5.63 8.79 -15.49
C ASN A 66 -6.62 8.21 -16.52
N PRO A 67 -7.62 8.98 -16.98
CA PRO A 67 -8.64 8.49 -17.89
C PRO A 67 -8.09 8.12 -19.28
N GLU A 68 -7.00 8.76 -19.73
CA GLU A 68 -6.37 8.42 -21.02
C GLU A 68 -5.75 7.03 -20.97
N ILE A 69 -5.12 6.68 -19.84
CA ILE A 69 -4.58 5.34 -19.61
C ILE A 69 -5.73 4.33 -19.42
N MET A 70 -6.76 4.67 -18.64
CA MET A 70 -7.90 3.76 -18.44
C MET A 70 -8.64 3.45 -19.74
N ALA A 71 -8.74 4.41 -20.65
CA ALA A 71 -9.42 4.24 -21.93
C ALA A 71 -8.70 3.26 -22.89
N THR A 72 -7.42 2.92 -22.66
CA THR A 72 -6.71 1.95 -23.50
C THR A 72 -7.02 0.50 -23.14
N PHE A 73 -7.54 0.24 -21.94
CA PHE A 73 -7.85 -1.12 -21.50
C PHE A 73 -9.24 -1.56 -21.99
N THR A 74 -9.33 -2.81 -22.41
CA THR A 74 -10.59 -3.47 -22.70
C THR A 74 -11.33 -3.84 -21.41
N ARG A 75 -12.63 -4.08 -21.53
CA ARG A 75 -13.45 -4.55 -20.40
C ARG A 75 -12.88 -5.83 -19.76
N ASN A 76 -12.47 -6.80 -20.56
CA ASN A 76 -11.96 -8.08 -20.05
C ASN A 76 -10.65 -7.88 -19.28
N GLU A 77 -9.76 -7.00 -19.74
CA GLU A 77 -8.52 -6.67 -19.01
C GLU A 77 -8.83 -5.97 -17.68
N LEU A 78 -9.83 -5.07 -17.65
CA LEU A 78 -10.26 -4.43 -16.41
C LEU A 78 -10.88 -5.43 -15.42
N GLU A 79 -11.68 -6.38 -15.91
CA GLU A 79 -12.24 -7.46 -15.08
C GLU A 79 -11.14 -8.36 -14.49
N GLU A 80 -10.12 -8.72 -15.28
CA GLU A 80 -8.97 -9.49 -14.79
C GLU A 80 -8.16 -8.71 -13.73
N ILE A 81 -7.91 -7.42 -13.97
CA ILE A 81 -7.21 -6.55 -13.01
C ILE A 81 -8.00 -6.44 -11.70
N GLU A 82 -9.31 -6.24 -11.78
CA GLU A 82 -10.19 -6.12 -10.61
C GLU A 82 -10.23 -7.42 -9.81
N SER A 83 -10.40 -8.57 -10.46
CA SER A 83 -10.39 -9.88 -9.80
C SER A 83 -9.09 -10.13 -9.05
N ASN A 84 -7.94 -9.87 -9.69
CA ASN A 84 -6.62 -10.05 -9.07
C ASN A 84 -6.43 -9.13 -7.85
N LEU A 85 -6.92 -7.88 -7.92
CA LEU A 85 -6.87 -6.94 -6.80
C LEU A 85 -7.83 -7.34 -5.67
N SER A 86 -9.00 -7.88 -6.00
CA SER A 86 -9.96 -8.37 -5.02
C SER A 86 -9.35 -9.46 -4.16
N ASP A 87 -8.75 -10.48 -4.77
CA ASP A 87 -8.12 -11.60 -4.04
C ASP A 87 -7.01 -11.11 -3.12
N LEU A 88 -6.12 -10.23 -3.62
CA LEU A 88 -5.04 -9.65 -2.82
C LEU A 88 -5.57 -8.81 -1.64
N THR A 89 -6.64 -8.04 -1.88
CA THR A 89 -7.24 -7.17 -0.86
C THR A 89 -7.90 -8.01 0.22
N GLU A 90 -8.61 -9.07 -0.15
CA GLU A 90 -9.26 -9.96 0.80
C GLU A 90 -8.24 -10.62 1.73
N ASP A 91 -7.16 -11.18 1.18
CA ASP A 91 -6.10 -11.82 1.96
C ASP A 91 -5.37 -10.83 2.88
N PHE A 92 -5.10 -9.61 2.39
CA PHE A 92 -4.46 -8.57 3.19
C PHE A 92 -5.33 -8.15 4.37
N ILE A 93 -6.63 -7.91 4.14
CA ILE A 93 -7.58 -7.49 5.19
C ILE A 93 -7.79 -8.61 6.22
N LYS A 94 -7.88 -9.88 5.80
CA LYS A 94 -7.93 -11.02 6.73
C LYS A 94 -6.72 -11.03 7.66
N ASN A 95 -5.52 -10.85 7.12
CA ASN A 95 -4.28 -10.81 7.90
C ASN A 95 -4.23 -9.62 8.88
N ASP A 96 -4.72 -8.46 8.45
CA ASP A 96 -4.81 -7.26 9.30
C ASP A 96 -5.75 -7.52 10.49
N ILE A 97 -6.94 -8.09 10.23
CA ILE A 97 -7.91 -8.46 11.27
C ILE A 97 -7.28 -9.40 12.31
N GLU A 98 -6.60 -10.47 11.87
CA GLU A 98 -5.96 -11.42 12.79
C GLU A 98 -4.84 -10.77 13.61
N THR A 99 -4.05 -9.90 12.98
CA THR A 99 -3.01 -9.13 13.68
C THR A 99 -3.61 -8.20 14.74
N MET A 100 -4.71 -7.51 14.42
CA MET A 100 -5.43 -6.65 15.35
C MET A 100 -6.03 -7.43 16.52
N LYS A 101 -6.58 -8.63 16.29
CA LYS A 101 -7.07 -9.51 17.37
C LYS A 101 -5.97 -9.87 18.36
N VAL A 102 -4.77 -10.21 17.87
CA VAL A 102 -3.61 -10.48 18.73
C VAL A 102 -3.22 -9.24 19.54
N ALA A 103 -3.22 -8.05 18.91
CA ALA A 103 -2.93 -6.81 19.62
C ALA A 103 -3.97 -6.52 20.72
N GLN A 104 -5.25 -6.73 20.44
CA GLN A 104 -6.35 -6.58 21.38
C GLN A 104 -6.23 -7.55 22.57
N GLN A 105 -5.93 -8.83 22.33
CA GLN A 105 -5.69 -9.82 23.38
C GLN A 105 -4.54 -9.43 24.31
N LYS A 106 -3.52 -8.75 23.76
CA LYS A 106 -2.40 -8.20 24.54
C LYS A 106 -2.72 -6.89 25.26
N GLY A 107 -3.96 -6.41 25.19
CA GLY A 107 -4.39 -5.15 25.80
C GLY A 107 -3.79 -3.91 25.14
N LEU A 108 -3.25 -4.03 23.93
CA LEU A 108 -2.64 -2.91 23.21
C LEU A 108 -3.74 -2.00 22.68
N LYS A 109 -3.74 -0.75 23.14
CA LYS A 109 -4.61 0.30 22.61
C LYS A 109 -3.83 1.14 21.62
N PHE A 110 -4.19 1.07 20.34
CA PHE A 110 -3.78 2.10 19.39
C PHE A 110 -4.63 3.34 19.67
N GLN A 111 -4.00 4.41 20.16
CA GLN A 111 -4.63 5.72 20.12
C GLN A 111 -4.62 6.18 18.66
N ALA A 112 -5.70 5.91 17.93
CA ALA A 112 -5.95 6.64 16.69
C ALA A 112 -5.98 8.13 17.06
N ARG A 113 -5.13 8.93 16.43
CA ARG A 113 -5.18 10.38 16.58
C ARG A 113 -6.49 10.81 15.90
N GLU A 114 -7.58 10.91 16.67
CA GLU A 114 -8.85 11.43 16.17
C GLU A 114 -8.61 12.84 15.65
N LYS A 115 -8.60 13.03 14.33
CA LYS A 115 -8.87 14.35 13.77
C LYS A 115 -10.34 14.63 14.05
N LYS A 116 -10.64 15.35 15.13
CA LYS A 116 -11.93 15.99 15.30
C LYS A 116 -12.18 16.86 14.08
N GLU A 117 -13.12 16.47 13.23
CA GLU A 117 -13.70 17.34 12.23
C GLU A 117 -14.43 18.46 12.96
N ASN A 118 -13.84 19.66 12.98
CA ASN A 118 -14.52 20.86 13.44
C ASN A 118 -15.24 21.47 12.22
N ILE A 119 -16.34 20.83 11.82
CA ILE A 119 -17.27 21.43 10.86
C ILE A 119 -18.11 22.45 11.63
N ASN A 120 -17.64 23.70 11.66
CA ASN A 120 -18.54 24.83 11.94
C ASN A 120 -19.31 25.12 10.66
N PHE A 121 -20.57 24.70 10.62
CA PHE A 121 -21.55 25.29 9.70
C PHE A 121 -21.85 26.72 10.17
N ILE A 122 -21.47 27.71 9.38
CA ILE A 122 -22.04 29.06 9.45
C ILE A 122 -22.32 29.51 8.01
N ILE A 123 -23.61 29.42 7.68
CA ILE A 123 -24.46 30.21 6.75
C ILE A 123 -23.78 30.83 5.53
#